data_AF-A0AAV9FN71-F1
#
_entry.id   AF-A0AAV9FN71-F1
#
_cell.length_a   1.000
_cell.length_b   1.000
_cell.length_c   1.000
_cell.angle_alpha   90.00
_cell.angle_beta   90.00
_cell.angle_gamma   90.00
#
_symmetry.space_group_name_H-M   'P 1'
#
loop_
_entity.id
_entity.type
_entity.pdbx_description
1 polymer ?
#
loop_
_entity_poly.entity_id
_entity_poly.type
_entity_poly.pdbx_seq_one_letter_code
_entity_poly.pdbx_strand_id
1 'polypeptide(L)'
;EPLTSGGYFFNTASNRDPFLSFSQRYPELDRLVTNVPVDYANRGRVLAFASAMIMLPQYEWESSSPLTTRSDIQSHIRSLINSPPGSIWLGLLRRQRANGSISGHAVPILRTSEGLVVIPTNMPTASLNTYIQSLAPTMDPNEVINRLENGRTLTTLTTIRPVGTYETPFSLTVSSRDCPGDGDDRRGSGRYPISSLINQCSGGRCILQ
;
A
#
# COMPACT_ATOMS: atom_id res chain seq x y z
N GLU A 1 -8.61 -0.32 22.85
CA GLU A 1 -9.41 0.80 22.34
C GLU A 1 -8.91 1.26 20.99
N PRO A 2 -9.74 1.20 19.94
CA PRO A 2 -9.54 1.99 18.73
C PRO A 2 -9.39 3.47 19.10
N LEU A 3 -8.60 4.23 18.33
CA LEU A 3 -8.47 5.66 18.57
C LEU A 3 -9.84 6.34 18.41
N THR A 4 -10.26 7.11 19.42
CA THR A 4 -11.50 7.90 19.39
C THR A 4 -11.35 9.20 18.60
N SER A 5 -10.11 9.57 18.25
CA SER A 5 -9.78 10.73 17.42
C SER A 5 -8.45 10.53 16.70
N GLY A 6 -8.30 11.15 15.51
CA GLY A 6 -7.13 10.99 14.66
C GLY A 6 -7.16 9.71 13.82
N GLY A 7 -6.16 9.55 12.94
CA GLY A 7 -5.98 8.33 12.16
C GLY A 7 -5.18 7.28 12.92
N TYR A 8 -5.30 6.02 12.51
CA TYR A 8 -4.58 4.89 13.11
C TYR A 8 -3.05 5.04 13.01
N PHE A 9 -2.55 5.31 11.80
CA PHE A 9 -1.12 5.45 11.54
C PHE A 9 -0.58 6.84 11.90
N PHE A 10 -1.38 7.89 11.73
CA PHE A 10 -0.95 9.28 11.90
C PHE A 10 -2.12 10.17 12.30
N ASN A 11 -1.81 11.34 12.85
CA ASN A 11 -2.80 12.38 13.14
C ASN A 11 -3.43 12.88 11.84
N THR A 12 -4.76 12.86 11.76
CA THR A 12 -5.51 13.48 10.66
C THR A 12 -5.71 14.95 10.99
N ALA A 13 -4.78 15.80 10.56
CA ALA A 13 -4.88 17.25 10.70
C ALA A 13 -4.59 17.93 9.36
N SER A 14 -5.37 18.96 9.03
CA SER A 14 -5.18 19.72 7.79
C SER A 14 -3.81 20.39 7.76
N ASN A 15 -3.18 20.41 6.58
CA ASN A 15 -1.89 21.06 6.31
C ASN A 15 -0.75 20.61 7.25
N ARG A 16 -0.80 19.38 7.74
CA ARG A 16 0.26 18.76 8.52
C ARG A 16 0.79 17.56 7.77
N ASP A 17 2.11 17.44 7.74
CA ASP A 17 2.76 16.24 7.22
C ASP A 17 2.39 15.04 8.12
N PRO A 18 1.68 14.02 7.60
CA PRO A 18 1.30 12.85 8.38
C PRO A 18 2.52 12.07 8.89
N PHE A 19 3.65 12.13 8.16
CA PHE A 19 4.87 11.38 8.50
C PHE A 19 5.51 11.85 9.81
N LEU A 20 5.33 13.11 10.20
CA LEU A 20 5.82 13.62 11.49
C LEU A 20 5.18 12.90 12.68
N SER A 21 3.86 12.71 12.64
CA SER A 21 3.15 11.99 13.71
C SER A 21 3.29 10.48 13.58
N PHE A 22 3.48 9.98 12.37
CA PHE A 22 3.78 8.57 12.12
C PHE A 22 5.12 8.17 12.74
N SER A 23 6.19 8.93 12.49
CA SER A 23 7.53 8.63 13.03
C SER A 23 7.58 8.69 14.55
N GLN A 24 6.80 9.59 15.17
CA GLN A 24 6.64 9.66 16.62
C GLN A 24 5.92 8.43 17.20
N ARG A 25 4.90 7.91 16.50
CA ARG A 25 4.10 6.76 16.96
C ARG A 25 4.76 5.42 16.66
N TYR A 26 5.42 5.30 15.51
CA TYR A 26 5.98 4.06 14.98
C TYR A 26 7.42 4.26 14.48
N PRO A 27 8.37 4.64 15.36
CA PRO A 27 9.73 5.03 14.96
C PRO A 27 10.50 3.93 14.21
N GLU A 28 10.33 2.67 14.60
CA GLU A 28 10.98 1.56 13.88
C GLU A 28 10.38 1.33 12.49
N LEU A 29 9.07 1.48 12.34
CA LEU A 29 8.42 1.33 11.04
C LEU A 29 8.79 2.51 10.13
N ASP A 30 8.86 3.73 10.67
CA ASP A 30 9.36 4.90 9.96
C ASP A 30 10.80 4.72 9.47
N ARG A 31 11.69 4.18 10.32
CA ARG A 31 13.06 3.83 9.92
C ARG A 31 13.09 2.83 8.76
N LEU A 32 12.26 1.79 8.81
CA LEU A 32 12.18 0.81 7.72
C LEU A 32 11.69 1.45 6.42
N VAL A 33 10.64 2.26 6.47
CA VAL A 33 10.06 2.90 5.28
C VAL A 33 11.02 3.93 4.66
N THR A 34 11.73 4.70 5.49
CA THR A 34 12.68 5.73 5.04
C THR A 34 13.98 5.14 4.46
N ASN A 35 14.39 3.96 4.90
CA ASN A 35 15.56 3.26 4.34
C ASN A 35 15.29 2.64 2.96
N VAL A 36 14.05 2.25 2.67
CA VAL A 36 13.70 1.58 1.39
C VAL A 36 14.11 2.39 0.15
N PRO A 37 13.82 3.71 0.05
CA PRO A 37 14.32 4.54 -1.05
C PRO A 37 15.85 4.58 -1.19
N VAL A 38 16.58 4.49 -0.09
CA VAL A 38 18.05 4.51 -0.08
C VAL A 38 18.60 3.18 -0.60
N ASP A 39 18.10 2.07 -0.04
CA ASP A 39 18.60 0.72 -0.33
C ASP A 39 18.22 0.24 -1.74
N TYR A 40 17.07 0.69 -2.25
CA TYR A 40 16.52 0.26 -3.54
C TYR A 40 16.43 1.39 -4.57
N ALA A 41 17.23 2.45 -4.40
CA ALA A 41 17.35 3.52 -5.38
C ALA A 41 17.57 2.96 -6.79
N ASN A 42 16.86 3.53 -7.77
CA ASN A 42 16.88 3.10 -9.19
C ASN A 42 16.32 1.69 -9.49
N ARG A 43 15.90 0.92 -8.48
CA ARG A 43 15.25 -0.40 -8.63
C ARG A 43 13.75 -0.29 -8.44
N GLY A 44 13.08 0.54 -9.25
CA GLY A 44 11.70 0.98 -9.03
C GLY A 44 10.67 -0.11 -8.69
N ARG A 45 10.76 -1.30 -9.33
CA ARG A 45 9.90 -2.44 -8.97
C ARG A 45 10.22 -3.01 -7.60
N VAL A 46 11.50 -3.26 -7.31
CA VAL A 46 11.95 -3.80 -6.01
C VAL A 46 11.63 -2.82 -4.88
N LEU A 47 11.86 -1.53 -5.12
CA LEU A 47 11.46 -0.44 -4.23
C LEU A 47 9.98 -0.55 -3.85
N ALA A 48 9.09 -0.66 -4.84
CA ALA A 48 7.65 -0.74 -4.59
C ALA A 48 7.25 -1.98 -3.79
N PHE A 49 7.86 -3.15 -4.08
CA PHE A 49 7.63 -4.37 -3.29
C PHE A 49 8.11 -4.23 -1.86
N ALA A 50 9.33 -3.73 -1.65
CA ALA A 50 9.88 -3.53 -0.32
C ALA A 50 8.99 -2.57 0.51
N SER A 51 8.56 -1.46 -0.09
CA SER A 51 7.62 -0.52 0.55
C SER A 51 6.29 -1.18 0.90
N ALA A 52 5.70 -1.94 -0.03
CA ALA A 52 4.41 -2.61 0.18
C ALA A 52 4.51 -3.70 1.27
N MET A 53 5.56 -4.52 1.25
CA MET A 53 5.79 -5.57 2.24
C MET A 53 6.09 -5.02 3.64
N ILE A 54 6.75 -3.87 3.75
CA ILE A 54 6.98 -3.25 5.07
C ILE A 54 5.69 -2.68 5.64
N MET A 55 4.86 -2.03 4.81
CA MET A 55 3.62 -1.38 5.28
C MET A 55 2.45 -2.37 5.45
N LEU A 56 2.43 -3.44 4.67
CA LEU A 56 1.37 -4.45 4.63
C LEU A 56 1.98 -5.86 4.62
N PRO A 57 2.75 -6.23 5.67
CA PRO A 57 3.52 -7.47 5.72
C PRO A 57 2.66 -8.74 5.73
N GLN A 58 1.38 -8.62 6.09
CA GLN A 58 0.45 -9.74 6.10
C GLN A 58 -0.08 -10.10 4.72
N TYR A 59 0.21 -9.32 3.68
CA TYR A 59 -0.26 -9.59 2.33
C TYR A 59 0.85 -10.15 1.45
N GLU A 60 0.49 -11.15 0.64
CA GLU A 60 1.30 -11.56 -0.50
C GLU A 60 1.06 -10.61 -1.67
N TRP A 61 2.13 -10.25 -2.36
CA TRP A 61 2.10 -9.30 -3.47
C TRP A 61 2.54 -9.98 -4.75
N GLU A 62 1.83 -9.74 -5.84
CA GLU A 62 2.26 -10.16 -7.17
C GLU A 62 2.45 -8.95 -8.09
N SER A 63 3.24 -9.13 -9.14
CA SER A 63 3.49 -8.13 -10.18
C SER A 63 3.05 -8.66 -11.53
N SER A 64 2.44 -7.79 -12.34
CA SER A 64 2.40 -8.01 -13.78
C SER A 64 3.81 -8.00 -14.37
N SER A 65 3.98 -8.55 -15.57
CA SER A 65 5.12 -8.21 -16.42
C SER A 65 5.09 -6.71 -16.78
N PRO A 66 6.25 -6.08 -17.06
CA PRO A 66 6.28 -4.72 -17.60
C PRO A 66 5.62 -4.66 -18.98
N LEU A 67 4.65 -3.76 -19.12
CA LEU A 67 3.91 -3.51 -20.36
C LEU A 67 4.50 -2.27 -21.02
N THR A 68 4.97 -2.39 -22.25
CA THR A 68 5.70 -1.31 -22.95
C THR A 68 5.02 -0.85 -24.24
N THR A 69 3.98 -1.56 -24.70
CA THR A 69 3.21 -1.19 -25.89
C THR A 69 1.83 -0.66 -25.50
N ARG A 70 1.26 0.22 -26.33
CA ARG A 70 -0.08 0.78 -26.08
C ARG A 70 -1.16 -0.31 -26.06
N SER A 71 -1.06 -1.30 -26.94
CA SER A 71 -2.01 -2.42 -27.03
C SER A 71 -1.99 -3.31 -25.79
N ASP A 72 -0.80 -3.61 -25.26
CA ASP A 72 -0.66 -4.44 -24.06
C ASP A 72 -1.16 -3.68 -22.83
N ILE A 73 -0.83 -2.39 -22.73
CA ILE A 73 -1.35 -1.51 -21.68
C ILE A 73 -2.87 -1.46 -21.73
N GLN A 74 -3.47 -1.23 -22.90
CA GLN A 74 -4.92 -1.17 -23.04
C GLN A 74 -5.61 -2.49 -22.69
N SER A 75 -5.03 -3.63 -23.12
CA SER A 75 -5.53 -4.96 -22.78
C SER A 75 -5.45 -5.24 -21.29
N HIS A 76 -4.35 -4.84 -20.64
CA HIS A 76 -4.18 -4.95 -19.20
C HIS A 76 -5.20 -4.10 -18.45
N ILE A 77 -5.40 -2.84 -18.83
CA ILE A 77 -6.42 -1.97 -18.23
C ILE A 77 -7.82 -2.56 -18.35
N ARG A 78 -8.17 -3.17 -19.49
CA ARG A 78 -9.45 -3.90 -19.62
C ARG A 78 -9.58 -5.05 -18.61
N SER A 79 -8.49 -5.77 -18.33
CA SER A 79 -8.49 -6.81 -17.29
C SER A 79 -8.73 -6.25 -15.89
N LEU A 80 -8.17 -5.07 -15.59
CA LEU A 80 -8.40 -4.38 -14.32
C LEU A 80 -9.87 -3.92 -14.19
N ILE A 81 -10.46 -3.40 -15.27
CA ILE A 81 -11.88 -3.01 -15.32
C ILE A 81 -12.79 -4.24 -15.09
N ASN A 82 -12.42 -5.39 -15.63
CA ASN A 82 -13.18 -6.64 -15.51
C ASN A 82 -12.93 -7.38 -14.18
N SER A 83 -12.05 -6.87 -13.33
CA SER A 83 -11.82 -7.43 -12.00
C SER A 83 -12.97 -7.08 -11.04
N PRO A 84 -13.16 -7.84 -9.96
CA PRO A 84 -14.22 -7.56 -8.97
C PRO A 84 -14.09 -6.17 -8.35
N PRO A 85 -15.21 -5.45 -8.08
CA PRO A 85 -15.21 -4.29 -7.20
C PRO A 85 -14.51 -4.56 -5.87
N GLY A 86 -13.73 -3.60 -5.39
CA GLY A 86 -12.85 -3.73 -4.22
C GLY A 86 -11.41 -4.14 -4.54
N SER A 87 -11.12 -4.55 -5.78
CA SER A 87 -9.75 -4.84 -6.20
C SER A 87 -8.88 -3.58 -6.19
N ILE A 88 -7.63 -3.71 -5.74
CA ILE A 88 -6.65 -2.62 -5.64
C ILE A 88 -5.33 -3.01 -6.31
N TRP A 89 -4.70 -2.03 -6.94
CA TRP A 89 -3.35 -2.14 -7.47
C TRP A 89 -2.54 -0.91 -7.12
N LEU A 90 -1.23 -1.07 -7.06
CA LEU A 90 -0.30 0.05 -7.21
C LEU A 90 0.27 0.00 -8.63
N GLY A 91 -0.06 1.02 -9.44
CA GLY A 91 0.46 1.20 -10.78
C GLY A 91 1.83 1.88 -10.74
N LEU A 92 2.86 1.17 -11.15
CA LEU A 92 4.23 1.65 -11.34
C LEU A 92 4.40 2.09 -12.79
N LEU A 93 4.78 3.34 -12.97
CA LEU A 93 4.76 4.02 -14.26
C LEU A 93 6.17 4.51 -14.62
N ARG A 94 6.53 4.40 -15.89
CA ARG A 94 7.54 5.29 -16.50
C ARG A 94 6.83 6.23 -17.45
N ARG A 95 7.09 7.53 -17.27
CA ARG A 95 6.52 8.60 -18.09
C ARG A 95 7.64 9.37 -18.76
N GLN A 96 7.44 9.71 -20.03
CA GLN A 96 8.35 10.54 -20.82
C GLN A 96 7.75 11.92 -21.04
N ARG A 97 8.54 12.97 -20.78
CA ARG A 97 8.18 14.36 -21.10
C ARG A 97 8.49 14.66 -22.57
N ALA A 98 7.93 15.76 -23.08
CA ALA A 98 8.18 16.22 -24.45
C ALA A 98 9.68 16.44 -24.78
N ASN A 99 10.50 16.78 -23.76
CA ASN A 99 11.96 16.92 -23.91
C ASN A 99 12.72 15.59 -23.89
N GLY A 100 12.02 14.45 -23.93
CA GLY A 100 12.62 13.11 -23.94
C GLY A 100 12.97 12.55 -22.56
N SER A 101 12.97 13.35 -21.49
CA SER A 101 13.32 12.88 -20.14
C SER A 101 12.31 11.87 -19.59
N ILE A 102 12.82 10.79 -18.98
CA ILE A 102 12.00 9.71 -18.41
C ILE A 102 12.07 9.78 -16.88
N SER A 103 10.91 9.66 -16.23
CA SER A 103 10.81 9.56 -14.77
C SER A 103 9.85 8.46 -14.34
N GLY A 104 10.17 7.82 -13.20
CA GLY A 104 9.29 6.89 -12.53
C GLY A 104 8.17 7.60 -11.76
N HIS A 105 7.04 6.94 -11.60
CA HIS A 105 5.93 7.39 -10.74
C HIS A 105 5.11 6.20 -10.26
N ALA A 106 4.35 6.37 -9.17
CA ALA A 106 3.47 5.35 -8.64
C ALA A 106 2.12 5.95 -8.25
N VAL A 107 1.03 5.26 -8.59
CA VAL A 107 -0.34 5.68 -8.28
C VAL A 107 -1.16 4.48 -7.81
N PRO A 108 -1.97 4.62 -6.75
CA PRO A 108 -2.99 3.63 -6.43
C PRO A 108 -4.08 3.59 -7.52
N ILE A 109 -4.59 2.40 -7.79
CA ILE A 109 -5.70 2.16 -8.71
C ILE A 109 -6.73 1.32 -7.94
N LEU A 110 -7.97 1.79 -7.89
CA LEU A 110 -9.08 1.11 -7.21
C LEU A 110 -10.16 0.73 -8.22
N ARG A 111 -10.62 -0.51 -8.19
CA ARG A 111 -11.86 -0.91 -8.88
C ARG A 111 -13.04 -0.67 -7.95
N THR A 112 -13.91 0.28 -8.30
CA THR A 112 -15.21 0.50 -7.63
C THR A 112 -16.29 -0.35 -8.30
N SER A 113 -17.57 -0.18 -7.98
CA SER A 113 -18.67 -0.72 -8.79
C SER A 113 -18.81 0.02 -10.13
N GLU A 114 -18.55 1.33 -10.14
CA GLU A 114 -18.78 2.23 -11.27
C GLU A 114 -17.63 2.31 -12.28
N GLY A 115 -16.41 1.94 -11.88
CA GLY A 115 -15.26 1.91 -12.78
C GLY A 115 -13.92 1.76 -12.09
N LEU A 116 -12.85 2.04 -12.81
CA LEU A 116 -11.52 2.25 -12.23
C LEU A 116 -11.37 3.70 -11.78
N VAL A 117 -10.74 3.87 -10.63
CA VAL A 117 -10.28 5.15 -10.10
C VAL A 117 -8.76 5.11 -10.03
N VAL A 118 -8.10 5.97 -10.81
CA VAL A 118 -6.66 6.24 -10.67
C VAL A 118 -6.52 7.36 -9.65
N ILE A 119 -5.93 7.07 -8.48
CA ILE A 119 -5.75 8.05 -7.41
C ILE A 119 -4.45 8.82 -7.67
N PRO A 120 -4.50 10.11 -8.05
CA PRO A 120 -3.29 10.85 -8.33
C PRO A 120 -2.50 11.11 -7.04
N THR A 121 -1.18 10.97 -7.13
CA THR A 121 -0.25 11.29 -6.05
C THR A 121 0.58 12.52 -6.45
N ASN A 122 1.19 13.18 -5.46
CA ASN A 122 2.04 14.37 -5.69
C ASN A 122 1.33 15.49 -6.47
N MET A 123 0.17 15.93 -5.97
CA MET A 123 -0.62 17.04 -6.52
C MET A 123 -0.52 18.31 -5.63
N PRO A 124 0.68 18.88 -5.40
CA PRO A 124 0.89 19.92 -4.38
C PRO A 124 0.17 21.24 -4.67
N THR A 125 -0.20 21.49 -5.94
CA THR A 125 -0.86 22.72 -6.38
C THR A 125 -2.35 22.55 -6.67
N ALA A 126 -2.89 21.34 -6.53
CA ALA A 126 -4.30 21.07 -6.84
C ALA A 126 -5.21 21.52 -5.70
N SER A 127 -6.36 22.10 -6.05
CA SER A 127 -7.42 22.34 -5.07
C SER A 127 -8.06 21.01 -4.64
N LEU A 128 -8.72 20.99 -3.47
CA LEU A 128 -9.49 19.84 -3.02
C LEU A 128 -10.57 19.44 -4.05
N ASN A 129 -11.25 20.41 -4.66
CA ASN A 129 -12.27 20.14 -5.67
C ASN A 129 -11.66 19.49 -6.93
N THR A 130 -10.51 19.97 -7.37
CA THR A 130 -9.76 19.35 -8.49
C THR A 130 -9.34 17.92 -8.14
N TYR A 131 -8.88 17.68 -6.92
CA TYR A 131 -8.55 16.35 -6.45
C TYR A 131 -9.77 15.43 -6.45
N ILE A 132 -10.90 15.85 -5.87
CA ILE A 132 -12.14 15.06 -5.86
C ILE A 132 -12.60 14.73 -7.29
N GLN A 133 -12.59 15.70 -8.20
CA GLN A 133 -12.97 15.49 -9.59
C GLN A 133 -12.06 14.47 -10.29
N SER A 134 -10.76 14.47 -9.99
CA SER A 134 -9.82 13.50 -10.56
C SER A 134 -10.08 12.05 -10.12
N LEU A 135 -10.83 11.85 -9.03
CA LEU A 135 -11.21 10.54 -8.50
C LEU A 135 -12.47 9.95 -9.15
N ALA A 136 -13.07 10.61 -10.15
CA ALA A 136 -14.28 10.12 -10.82
C ALA A 136 -14.03 8.75 -11.47
N PRO A 137 -14.80 7.69 -11.18
CA PRO A 137 -14.58 6.38 -11.78
C PRO A 137 -14.81 6.40 -13.29
N THR A 138 -14.13 5.51 -14.03
CA THR A 138 -14.31 5.35 -15.48
C THR A 138 -14.23 3.88 -15.91
N MET A 139 -15.03 3.53 -16.91
CA MET A 139 -14.99 2.24 -17.60
C MET A 139 -14.26 2.33 -18.96
N ASP A 140 -13.83 3.52 -19.38
CA ASP A 140 -13.08 3.70 -20.63
C ASP A 140 -11.58 3.42 -20.41
N PRO A 141 -11.01 2.37 -21.03
CA PRO A 141 -9.59 2.09 -20.90
C PRO A 141 -8.69 3.24 -21.37
N ASN A 142 -9.12 4.02 -22.38
CA ASN A 142 -8.31 5.13 -22.88
C ASN A 142 -8.26 6.26 -21.86
N GLU A 143 -9.38 6.58 -21.23
CA GLU A 143 -9.43 7.57 -20.15
C GLU A 143 -8.57 7.15 -18.95
N VAL A 144 -8.57 5.87 -18.58
CA VAL A 144 -7.64 5.37 -17.54
C VAL A 144 -6.19 5.61 -17.95
N ILE A 145 -5.81 5.30 -19.19
CA ILE A 145 -4.45 5.54 -19.66
C ILE A 145 -4.12 7.03 -19.69
N ASN A 146 -5.04 7.90 -20.12
CA ASN A 146 -4.84 9.35 -20.13
C ASN A 146 -4.54 9.89 -18.72
N ARG A 147 -5.22 9.35 -17.69
CA ARG A 147 -4.94 9.68 -16.28
C ARG A 147 -3.61 9.11 -15.79
N LEU A 148 -3.24 7.92 -16.24
CA LEU A 148 -1.91 7.35 -16.01
C LEU A 148 -0.80 8.10 -16.77
N GLU A 149 -1.12 8.83 -17.83
CA GLU A 149 -0.21 9.67 -18.62
C GLU A 149 -0.01 11.03 -17.94
N ASN A 150 -1.11 11.66 -17.50
CA ASN A 150 -1.13 12.98 -16.86
C ASN A 150 -0.27 14.01 -17.62
N GLY A 151 -0.55 14.17 -18.92
CA GLY A 151 0.16 15.09 -19.82
C GLY A 151 1.56 14.64 -20.24
N ARG A 152 1.94 13.38 -19.99
CA ARG A 152 3.22 12.77 -20.40
C ARG A 152 2.96 11.44 -21.10
N THR A 153 3.87 11.00 -21.95
CA THR A 153 3.73 9.70 -22.62
C THR A 153 4.02 8.56 -21.65
N LEU A 154 3.10 7.62 -21.49
CA LEU A 154 3.32 6.42 -20.68
C LEU A 154 4.16 5.42 -21.48
N THR A 155 5.38 5.15 -21.04
CA THR A 155 6.32 4.26 -21.73
C THR A 155 6.39 2.87 -21.09
N THR A 156 6.02 2.76 -19.82
CA THR A 156 5.94 1.46 -19.14
C THR A 156 4.87 1.51 -18.07
N LEU A 157 4.05 0.45 -18.00
CA LEU A 157 3.14 0.16 -16.90
C LEU A 157 3.52 -1.18 -16.28
N THR A 158 3.55 -1.23 -14.96
CA THR A 158 3.56 -2.47 -14.18
C THR A 158 2.56 -2.28 -13.05
N THR A 159 1.71 -3.28 -12.78
CA THR A 159 0.81 -3.23 -11.62
C THR A 159 1.25 -4.26 -10.61
N ILE A 160 1.30 -3.85 -9.35
CA ILE A 160 1.41 -4.78 -8.21
C ILE A 160 0.09 -4.84 -7.47
N ARG A 161 -0.30 -6.02 -6.96
CA ARG A 161 -1.52 -6.18 -6.18
C ARG A 161 -1.34 -7.17 -5.03
N PRO A 162 -2.14 -7.03 -3.95
CA PRO A 162 -2.28 -8.11 -2.99
C PRO A 162 -3.04 -9.28 -3.63
N VAL A 163 -2.59 -10.51 -3.38
CA VAL A 163 -3.24 -11.74 -3.90
C VAL A 163 -3.82 -12.64 -2.81
N GLY A 164 -3.48 -12.35 -1.57
CA GLY A 164 -3.94 -13.08 -0.40
C GLY A 164 -3.23 -12.59 0.84
N THR A 165 -3.60 -13.15 1.98
CA THR A 165 -2.90 -12.93 3.23
C THR A 165 -1.97 -14.11 3.51
N TYR A 166 -0.73 -13.81 3.89
CA TYR A 166 0.21 -14.81 4.35
C TYR A 166 -0.14 -15.17 5.81
N GLU A 167 -0.58 -16.40 6.04
CA GLU A 167 -0.62 -16.95 7.39
C GLU A 167 0.79 -17.42 7.77
N THR A 168 1.55 -16.60 8.50
CA THR A 168 2.83 -17.08 9.03
C THR A 168 2.53 -18.16 10.09
N PRO A 169 3.05 -19.40 9.99
CA PRO A 169 2.90 -20.38 11.07
C PRO A 169 3.44 -19.84 12.39
N PHE A 170 4.44 -18.94 12.32
CA PHE A 170 4.98 -18.21 13.46
C PHE A 170 3.96 -17.27 14.12
N SER A 171 3.14 -16.52 13.37
CA SER A 171 2.07 -15.68 13.94
C SER A 171 0.95 -16.50 14.56
N LEU A 172 0.80 -17.76 14.15
CA LEU A 172 -0.12 -18.72 14.78
C LEU A 172 0.49 -19.39 16.02
N THR A 173 1.82 -19.52 16.09
CA THR A 173 2.53 -20.24 17.18
C THR A 173 3.21 -19.33 18.21
N VAL A 174 3.42 -18.05 17.89
CA VAL A 174 4.12 -17.08 18.74
C VAL A 174 3.27 -15.85 18.93
N SER A 175 2.79 -15.68 20.16
CA SER A 175 2.10 -14.49 20.61
C SER A 175 2.95 -13.75 21.65
N SER A 176 3.20 -12.46 21.37
CA SER A 176 3.76 -11.50 22.34
C SER A 176 2.71 -10.49 22.83
N ARG A 177 1.49 -10.56 22.27
CA ARG A 177 0.48 -9.50 22.39
C ARG A 177 -0.96 -9.99 22.55
N ASP A 178 -1.36 -11.05 21.84
CA ASP A 178 -2.73 -11.57 21.85
C ASP A 178 -2.71 -13.11 21.85
N CYS A 179 -2.89 -13.75 23.01
CA CYS A 179 -3.24 -15.18 23.02
C CYS A 179 -4.63 -15.31 22.34
N PRO A 180 -4.92 -16.34 21.52
CA PRO A 180 -6.22 -16.50 20.85
C PRO A 180 -7.30 -16.58 21.93
N GLY A 181 -8.10 -15.54 22.00
CA GLY A 181 -8.34 -14.94 23.28
C GLY A 181 -9.49 -15.47 24.10
N ASP A 182 -10.18 -16.57 23.91
CA ASP A 182 -11.47 -16.82 24.62
C ASP A 182 -11.38 -16.87 26.18
N GLY A 183 -11.66 -15.73 26.85
CA GLY A 183 -11.58 -15.53 28.32
C GLY A 183 -11.34 -14.07 28.78
N ASP A 184 -11.47 -13.79 30.08
CA ASP A 184 -11.45 -12.43 30.68
C ASP A 184 -10.05 -11.78 30.86
N ASP A 185 -8.96 -12.49 30.49
CA ASP A 185 -7.55 -12.10 30.75
C ASP A 185 -6.74 -11.74 29.47
N ARG A 186 -7.39 -11.00 28.56
CA ARG A 186 -7.05 -10.81 27.13
C ARG A 186 -5.94 -9.81 26.77
N ARG A 187 -4.88 -9.61 27.55
CA ARG A 187 -3.78 -8.72 27.10
C ARG A 187 -2.41 -9.36 27.30
N GLY A 188 -1.71 -9.61 26.19
CA GLY A 188 -0.28 -9.92 26.20
C GLY A 188 0.53 -8.74 26.74
N SER A 189 1.77 -9.01 27.12
CA SER A 189 2.59 -8.08 27.93
C SER A 189 2.87 -6.71 27.26
N GLY A 190 2.71 -6.60 25.93
CA GLY A 190 3.02 -5.39 25.16
C GLY A 190 4.51 -5.03 25.15
N ARG A 191 5.38 -5.94 25.61
CA ARG A 191 6.84 -5.76 25.73
C ARG A 191 7.55 -6.36 24.52
N TYR A 192 8.77 -5.90 24.29
CA TYR A 192 9.65 -6.49 23.28
C TYR A 192 9.84 -8.00 23.57
N PRO A 193 9.66 -8.87 22.56
CA PRO A 193 9.73 -10.31 22.79
C PRO A 193 11.14 -10.70 23.24
N ILE A 194 11.22 -11.23 24.45
CA ILE A 194 12.35 -12.03 24.93
C ILE A 194 11.86 -13.46 25.13
N SER A 195 12.76 -14.44 25.12
CA SER A 195 12.39 -15.87 25.16
C SER A 195 11.44 -16.24 26.30
N SER A 196 11.51 -15.54 27.44
CA SER A 196 10.62 -15.74 28.58
C SER A 196 9.19 -15.19 28.39
N LEU A 197 8.99 -14.23 27.50
CA LEU A 197 7.71 -13.53 27.25
C LEU A 197 6.91 -14.11 26.07
N ILE A 198 7.46 -15.08 25.34
CA ILE A 198 6.76 -15.75 24.23
C ILE A 198 5.63 -16.62 24.80
N ASN A 199 4.42 -16.45 24.26
CA ASN A 199 3.20 -17.18 24.65
C ASN A 199 2.86 -17.04 26.14
N GLN A 200 3.22 -15.91 26.76
CA GLN A 200 2.92 -15.63 28.16
C GLN A 200 1.76 -14.62 28.27
N CYS A 201 0.68 -15.06 28.92
CA CYS A 201 -0.49 -14.26 29.29
C CYS A 201 -0.51 -14.02 30.82
N SER A 202 -1.39 -13.14 31.33
CA SER A 202 -1.47 -12.82 32.78
C SER A 202 -1.67 -14.05 33.66
N GLY A 203 -2.38 -15.07 33.15
CA GLY A 203 -2.59 -16.37 33.80
C GLY A 203 -1.50 -17.43 33.60
N GLY A 204 -0.40 -17.13 32.89
CA GLY A 204 0.69 -18.08 32.64
C GLY A 204 0.95 -18.36 31.15
N ARG A 205 1.65 -19.46 30.84
CA ARG A 205 1.95 -19.82 29.45
C ARG A 205 0.71 -20.39 28.77
N CYS A 206 0.37 -19.85 27.61
CA CYS A 206 -0.65 -20.43 26.74
C CYS A 206 -0.07 -21.62 26.00
N ILE A 207 -0.76 -22.76 26.10
CA ILE A 207 -0.44 -23.96 25.34
C ILE A 207 -1.11 -23.82 23.98
N LEU A 208 -0.35 -23.99 22.90
CA LEU A 208 -0.90 -24.10 21.56
C LEU A 208 -1.71 -25.41 21.49
N GLN A 209 -3.02 -25.32 21.28
CA GLN A 209 -3.87 -26.47 20.93
C GLN A 209 -3.94 -26.62 19.42
#